data_AF-A0A953LLE2-F1
#
_entry.id   AF-A0A953LLE2-F1
#
_cell.length_a   1.000
_cell.length_b   1.000
_cell.length_c   1.000
_cell.angle_alpha   90.00
_cell.angle_beta   90.00
_cell.angle_gamma   90.00
#
_symmetry.space_group_name_H-M   'P 1'
#
loop_
_entity.id
_entity.type
_entity.pdbx_description
1 polymer ?
#
loop_
_entity_poly.entity_id
_entity_poly.type
_entity_poly.pdbx_seq_one_letter_code
_entity_poly.pdbx_strand_id
1 'polypeptide(L)'
;MEDYIIINLENDDEDEFDLEGKNVAQIKVFNTKGEDITSNCRVIFELSEEALIGLGTELIRLSKRFKDGKHIHLVPSDKQFISQSMGIFLTSKSCEMIIGCTEFGKIEDHLDD
;
A
#
# COMPACT_ATOMS: atom_id res chain seq x y z
N MET A 1 19.80 2.90 -18.93
CA MET A 1 18.37 3.22 -19.05
C MET A 1 17.72 2.21 -18.13
N GLU A 2 17.24 2.63 -16.97
CA GLU A 2 16.62 1.70 -16.00
C GLU A 2 15.25 1.31 -16.55
N ASP A 3 15.00 0.02 -16.66
CA ASP A 3 13.74 -0.54 -17.14
C ASP A 3 12.73 -0.46 -16.00
N TYR A 4 11.75 0.43 -16.11
CA TYR A 4 10.65 0.52 -15.16
C TYR A 4 9.49 -0.36 -15.67
N ILE A 5 8.96 -1.23 -14.82
CA ILE A 5 7.73 -1.96 -15.10
C ILE A 5 6.57 -1.02 -14.75
N ILE A 6 5.82 -0.60 -15.77
CA ILE A 6 4.58 0.15 -15.57
C ILE A 6 3.47 -0.89 -15.37
N ILE A 7 3.00 -1.03 -14.13
CA ILE A 7 1.79 -1.79 -13.84
C ILE A 7 0.62 -0.83 -14.00
N ASN A 8 -0.16 -1.01 -15.05
CA ASN A 8 -1.38 -0.25 -15.27
C ASN A 8 -2.47 -0.79 -14.35
N LEU A 9 -2.89 -0.02 -13.37
CA LEU A 9 -4.01 -0.38 -12.48
C LEU A 9 -5.38 -0.06 -13.10
N GLU A 10 -5.39 0.56 -14.28
CA GLU A 10 -6.59 0.79 -15.06
C GLU A 10 -6.76 -0.35 -16.08
N ASN A 11 -7.52 -1.36 -15.64
CA ASN A 11 -8.34 -2.26 -16.47
C ASN A 11 -7.57 -3.13 -17.50
N ASP A 12 -7.08 -4.29 -17.06
CA ASP A 12 -6.97 -5.45 -17.94
C ASP A 12 -8.30 -6.22 -17.83
N ASP A 13 -9.15 -6.07 -18.84
CA ASP A 13 -10.26 -6.99 -19.04
C ASP A 13 -9.65 -8.39 -19.23
N GLU A 14 -9.80 -9.27 -18.23
CA GLU A 14 -9.46 -10.71 -18.18
C GLU A 14 -8.25 -11.18 -17.35
N ASP A 15 -8.00 -10.61 -16.17
CA ASP A 15 -7.34 -11.38 -15.09
C ASP A 15 -8.37 -11.82 -14.04
N GLU A 16 -8.41 -13.12 -13.70
CA GLU A 16 -9.32 -13.73 -12.72
C GLU A 16 -9.24 -13.05 -11.33
N PHE A 17 -8.15 -12.32 -11.08
CA PHE A 17 -7.89 -11.50 -9.89
C PHE A 17 -8.66 -10.17 -9.87
N ASP A 18 -8.89 -9.54 -11.03
CA ASP A 18 -9.63 -8.27 -11.17
C ASP A 18 -11.15 -8.47 -11.13
N LEU A 19 -11.61 -9.65 -11.56
CA LEU A 19 -13.03 -10.04 -11.49
C LEU A 19 -13.55 -10.21 -10.06
N GLU A 20 -12.66 -10.47 -9.09
CA GLU A 20 -13.06 -10.80 -7.71
C GLU A 20 -12.59 -9.78 -6.65
N GLY A 21 -11.68 -8.85 -6.98
CA GLY A 21 -11.22 -7.78 -6.07
C GLY A 21 -10.49 -8.26 -4.80
N LYS A 22 -10.06 -9.53 -4.75
CA LYS A 22 -9.62 -10.23 -3.52
C LYS A 22 -8.24 -9.81 -2.98
N ASN A 23 -7.42 -9.07 -3.74
CA ASN A 23 -6.04 -8.68 -3.35
C ASN A 23 -5.70 -7.20 -3.66
N VAL A 24 -6.70 -6.34 -3.84
CA VAL A 24 -6.48 -4.96 -4.28
C VAL A 24 -6.20 -4.07 -3.08
N ALA A 25 -5.00 -3.49 -3.03
CA ALA A 25 -4.71 -2.39 -2.12
C ALA A 25 -5.36 -1.10 -2.65
N GLN A 26 -6.25 -0.49 -1.86
CA GLN A 26 -6.80 0.82 -2.21
C GLN A 26 -5.82 1.93 -1.81
N ILE A 27 -5.41 2.74 -2.78
CA ILE A 27 -4.58 3.93 -2.55
C ILE A 27 -5.48 5.16 -2.53
N LYS A 28 -5.34 5.99 -1.50
CA LYS A 28 -5.94 7.33 -1.43
C LYS A 28 -4.87 8.36 -1.14
N VAL A 29 -4.98 9.52 -1.78
CA VAL A 29 -4.03 10.62 -1.62
C VAL A 29 -4.76 11.83 -1.08
N PHE A 30 -4.26 12.34 0.04
CA PHE A 30 -4.80 13.53 0.68
C PHE A 30 -3.76 14.65 0.63
N ASN A 31 -4.23 15.87 0.38
CA ASN A 31 -3.37 17.05 0.49
C ASN A 31 -3.20 17.49 1.97
N THR A 32 -2.42 18.53 2.20
CA THR A 32 -2.14 19.05 3.56
C THR A 32 -3.36 19.64 4.27
N LYS A 33 -4.48 19.87 3.56
CA LYS A 33 -5.76 20.30 4.13
C LYS A 33 -6.69 19.11 4.44
N GLY A 34 -6.25 17.87 4.15
CA GLY A 34 -7.06 16.67 4.31
C GLY A 34 -8.07 16.44 3.19
N GLU A 35 -7.96 17.15 2.07
CA GLU A 35 -8.85 16.96 0.92
C GLU A 35 -8.36 15.77 0.08
N ASP A 36 -9.28 14.90 -0.33
CA ASP A 36 -9.00 13.78 -1.23
C ASP A 36 -8.69 14.32 -2.64
N ILE A 37 -7.47 14.06 -3.11
CA ILE A 37 -6.97 14.46 -4.43
C ILE A 37 -6.59 13.25 -5.28
N THR A 38 -7.06 12.05 -4.92
CA THR A 38 -6.67 10.78 -5.55
C THR A 38 -6.83 10.83 -7.07
N SER A 39 -7.94 11.39 -7.57
CA SER A 39 -8.20 11.51 -9.02
C SER A 39 -7.35 12.57 -9.74
N ASN A 40 -6.70 13.46 -9.01
CA ASN A 40 -5.98 14.63 -9.55
C ASN A 40 -4.47 14.53 -9.32
N CYS A 41 -3.97 13.33 -9.05
CA CYS A 41 -2.56 13.10 -8.77
C CYS A 41 -2.07 11.83 -9.45
N ARG A 42 -0.75 11.73 -9.62
CA ARG A 42 -0.07 10.52 -10.01
C ARG A 42 0.78 10.05 -8.84
N VAL A 43 0.60 8.81 -8.41
CA VAL A 43 1.41 8.18 -7.37
C VAL A 43 2.41 7.25 -8.02
N ILE A 44 3.67 7.32 -7.59
CA ILE A 44 4.74 6.42 -8.03
C ILE A 44 5.40 5.86 -6.78
N PHE A 45 5.47 4.53 -6.69
CA PHE A 45 6.23 3.83 -5.66
C PHE A 45 7.56 3.40 -6.26
N GLU A 46 8.65 3.92 -5.71
CA GLU A 46 10.02 3.50 -6.06
C GLU A 46 10.57 2.71 -4.87
N LEU A 47 10.65 1.39 -5.02
CA LEU A 47 11.13 0.47 -4.00
C LEU A 47 12.30 -0.33 -4.55
N SER A 48 13.33 -0.57 -3.73
CA SER A 48 14.33 -1.58 -4.07
C SER A 48 13.70 -2.98 -4.00
N GLU A 49 14.38 -3.98 -4.55
CA GLU A 49 13.94 -5.38 -4.47
C GLU A 49 13.73 -5.82 -3.00
N GLU A 50 14.67 -5.47 -2.12
CA GLU A 50 14.61 -5.78 -0.69
C GLU A 50 13.46 -5.04 0.00
N ALA A 51 13.19 -3.80 -0.40
CA ALA A 51 12.07 -3.03 0.11
C ALA A 51 10.74 -3.64 -0.31
N LEU A 52 10.63 -4.16 -1.54
CA LEU A 52 9.44 -4.85 -2.03
C LEU A 52 9.19 -6.15 -1.23
N ILE A 53 10.24 -6.96 -1.03
CA ILE A 53 10.16 -8.20 -0.23
C ILE A 53 9.81 -7.89 1.23
N GLY A 54 10.45 -6.87 1.82
CA GLY A 54 10.21 -6.41 3.18
C GLY A 54 8.77 -5.95 3.38
N LEU A 55 8.29 -5.07 2.50
CA LEU A 55 6.92 -4.57 2.54
C LEU A 55 5.91 -5.70 2.38
N GLY A 56 6.05 -6.55 1.36
CA GLY A 56 5.13 -7.67 1.12
C GLY A 56 5.07 -8.63 2.30
N THR A 57 6.23 -8.95 2.90
CA THR A 57 6.31 -9.82 4.09
C THR A 57 5.55 -9.23 5.27
N GLU A 58 5.72 -7.93 5.53
CA GLU A 58 5.06 -7.26 6.65
C GLU A 58 3.57 -7.03 6.38
N LEU A 59 3.13 -6.80 5.14
CA LEU A 59 1.72 -6.76 4.78
C LEU A 59 1.01 -8.10 5.04
N ILE A 60 1.64 -9.23 4.68
CA ILE A 60 1.13 -10.58 4.98
C ILE A 60 1.09 -10.83 6.49
N ARG A 61 2.05 -10.32 7.26
CA ARG A 61 2.04 -10.43 8.72
C ARG A 61 0.96 -9.54 9.34
N LEU A 62 0.75 -8.35 8.78
CA LEU A 62 -0.25 -7.40 9.22
C LEU A 62 -1.66 -7.96 9.02
N SER A 63 -1.95 -8.57 7.87
CA SER A 63 -3.26 -9.19 7.61
C SER A 63 -3.61 -10.28 8.62
N LYS A 64 -2.63 -11.07 9.07
CA LYS A 64 -2.82 -12.12 10.09
C LYS A 64 -2.99 -11.58 11.52
N ARG A 65 -2.55 -10.34 11.78
CA ARG A 65 -2.56 -9.70 13.12
C ARG A 65 -3.44 -8.47 13.14
N PHE A 66 -4.36 -8.37 12.19
CA PHE A 66 -5.21 -7.22 12.02
C PHE A 66 -6.14 -7.04 13.23
N LYS A 67 -6.39 -5.78 13.56
CA LYS A 67 -7.38 -5.35 14.53
C LYS A 67 -8.00 -4.06 14.01
N ASP A 68 -9.32 -3.97 14.00
CA ASP A 68 -10.02 -2.78 13.54
C ASP A 68 -9.51 -1.51 14.24
N GLY A 69 -9.41 -0.44 13.44
CA GLY A 69 -8.87 0.85 13.87
C GLY A 69 -7.34 0.91 13.97
N LYS A 70 -6.61 -0.19 13.75
CA LYS A 70 -5.14 -0.18 13.70
C LYS A 70 -4.65 0.43 12.39
N HIS A 71 -3.83 1.46 12.52
CA HIS A 71 -3.11 2.10 11.42
C HIS A 71 -1.63 2.22 11.76
N ILE A 72 -0.78 2.15 10.74
CA ILE A 72 0.67 2.27 10.85
C ILE A 72 1.10 3.48 10.05
N HIS A 73 1.79 4.41 10.71
CA HIS A 73 2.37 5.58 10.08
C HIS A 73 3.83 5.31 9.75
N LEU A 74 4.19 5.50 8.49
CA LEU A 74 5.56 5.56 8.03
C LEU A 74 5.85 7.01 7.68
N VAL A 75 6.76 7.61 8.42
CA VAL A 75 7.22 8.97 8.19
C VAL A 75 8.56 8.97 7.44
N PRO A 76 8.78 9.93 6.53
CA PRO A 76 10.09 10.17 5.91
C PRO A 76 11.20 10.22 6.95
N SER A 77 12.21 9.37 6.79
CA SER A 77 13.36 9.32 7.68
C SER A 77 14.38 10.39 7.31
N ASP A 78 14.96 11.03 8.32
CA ASP A 78 16.15 11.85 8.15
C ASP A 78 17.42 10.97 8.23
N LYS A 79 18.50 11.39 7.58
CA LYS A 79 19.76 10.62 7.48
C LYS A 79 20.34 10.24 8.84
N GLN A 80 19.99 10.98 9.89
CA GLN A 80 20.50 10.76 11.25
C GLN A 80 19.66 9.74 12.05
N PHE A 81 18.43 9.43 11.61
CA PHE A 81 17.47 8.62 12.35
C PHE A 81 16.71 7.65 11.43
N ILE A 82 17.45 6.82 10.69
CA ILE A 82 16.85 5.80 9.83
C ILE A 82 16.21 4.72 10.71
N SER A 83 14.89 4.57 10.59
CA SER A 83 14.13 3.50 11.21
C SER A 83 13.32 2.79 10.14
N GLN A 84 13.44 1.46 10.08
CA GLN A 84 12.62 0.66 9.19
C GLN A 84 11.33 0.27 9.91
N SER A 85 10.20 0.53 9.27
CA SER A 85 8.87 0.11 9.69
C SER A 85 8.19 -0.57 8.50
N MET A 86 7.45 -1.65 8.74
CA MET A 86 6.87 -2.46 7.67
C MET A 86 7.90 -2.96 6.63
N GLY A 87 9.15 -3.20 7.06
CA GLY A 87 10.22 -3.70 6.20
C GLY A 87 10.78 -2.68 5.21
N ILE A 88 10.37 -1.41 5.30
CA ILE A 88 10.84 -0.31 4.44
C ILE A 88 11.19 0.93 5.26
N PHE A 89 11.85 1.89 4.64
CA PHE A 89 11.95 3.26 5.13
C PHE A 89 11.59 4.23 4.01
N LEU A 90 11.03 5.38 4.37
CA LEU A 90 10.71 6.43 3.41
C LEU A 90 11.87 7.41 3.34
N THR A 91 12.23 7.83 2.13
CA THR A 91 13.24 8.87 1.94
C THR A 91 12.70 10.21 2.40
N SER A 92 13.57 11.17 2.74
CA SER A 92 13.17 12.51 3.18
C SER A 92 12.35 13.31 2.15
N LYS A 93 12.29 12.86 0.90
CA LYS A 93 11.49 13.47 -0.18
C LYS A 93 10.12 12.81 -0.37
N SER A 94 9.88 11.67 0.26
CA SER A 94 8.59 10.97 0.20
C SER A 94 7.53 11.72 1.01
N CYS A 95 6.24 11.49 0.71
CA CYS A 95 5.16 11.86 1.61
C CYS A 95 5.07 10.87 2.79
N GLU A 96 4.33 11.24 3.83
CA GLU A 96 3.92 10.27 4.85
C GLU A 96 3.02 9.19 4.23
N MET A 97 3.23 7.95 4.64
CA MET A 97 2.38 6.82 4.26
C MET A 97 1.65 6.28 5.48
N ILE A 98 0.34 6.13 5.36
CA ILE A 98 -0.51 5.54 6.39
C ILE A 98 -1.06 4.23 5.85
N ILE A 99 -0.69 3.12 6.49
CA ILE A 99 -1.20 1.79 6.16
C ILE A 99 -2.29 1.46 7.18
N GLY A 100 -3.53 1.49 6.72
CA GLY A 100 -4.69 1.01 7.46
C GLY A 100 -5.19 -0.30 6.88
N CYS A 101 -5.71 -1.14 7.75
CA CYS A 101 -6.57 -2.24 7.33
C CYS A 101 -8.00 -1.80 7.67
N THR A 102 -8.86 -1.74 6.66
CA THR A 102 -10.27 -1.34 6.80
C THR A 102 -11.14 -2.58 6.68
N GLU A 103 -12.32 -2.55 7.31
CA GLU A 103 -13.28 -3.66 7.35
C GLU A 103 -13.76 -4.03 5.94
N PHE A 104 -13.04 -4.91 5.25
CA PHE A 104 -13.54 -5.63 4.08
C PHE A 104 -14.12 -7.01 4.47
N GLY A 105 -14.40 -7.25 5.76
CA GLY A 105 -14.90 -8.54 6.26
C GLY A 105 -13.88 -9.67 6.18
N LYS A 106 -14.25 -10.88 6.64
CA LYS A 106 -13.47 -12.11 6.37
C LYS A 106 -13.91 -12.69 5.03
N ILE A 107 -12.99 -13.33 4.33
CA ILE A 107 -13.27 -13.98 3.03
C ILE A 107 -14.37 -15.04 3.10
N GLU A 108 -14.53 -15.68 4.27
CA GLU A 108 -15.57 -16.69 4.54
C GLU A 108 -16.97 -16.09 4.66
N ASP A 109 -17.09 -14.79 4.97
CA ASP A 109 -18.38 -14.09 5.11
C ASP A 109 -18.99 -13.69 3.76
N HIS A 110 -18.30 -13.98 2.65
CA HIS A 110 -18.66 -13.60 1.27
C HIS A 110 -18.63 -14.79 0.29
N LEU A 111 -18.61 -16.03 0.80
CA LEU A 111 -18.78 -17.26 0.02
C LEU A 111 -20.21 -17.78 0.27
N ASP A 112 -21.04 -17.87 -0.77
CA ASP A 112 -22.22 -18.76 -0.75
C ASP A 112 -21.77 -20.19 -1.09
N ASP A 113 -22.42 -21.20 -0.50
CA ASP A 113 -22.16 -22.65 -0.72
C ASP A 113 -22.18 -23.07 -2.21
#